data_AF-T0RS58-F1
#
_entry.id   AF-T0RS58-F1
#
_cell.length_a   1.000
_cell.length_b   1.000
_cell.length_c   1.000
_cell.angle_alpha   90.00
_cell.angle_beta   90.00
_cell.angle_gamma   90.00
#
_symmetry.space_group_name_H-M   'P 1'
#
loop_
_entity.id
_entity.type
_entity.pdbx_description
1 polymer ?
#
loop_
_entity_poly.entity_id
_entity_poly.type
_entity_poly.pdbx_seq_one_letter_code
_entity_poly.pdbx_strand_id
1 'polypeptide(L)'
;MRPPRSHALASRPVVLATHKTTATAKATAPTTETCCGSNGVCPPDTFASASTKCIGTCNGNPCDDQDYCDGKGQCVDKYKPSGTICGTTGNPCILAATCTGDMGFCPPDDFASPSTVCTGTTNGGVCDGKDLCDGEGACVDKFLKAVVCQKPVGYNRPTYCNGKMSTCPVSSFLSLREAGDDDVAATEQLLVTMQSSSPMVLLGLVCVVAIGVALVTVRQQQREVSQHDYTELSM
;
A
#
# COMPACT_ATOMS: atom_id res chain seq x y z
N MET A 1 -43.17 62.80 -29.81
CA MET A 1 -41.87 62.53 -30.46
C MET A 1 -41.31 61.22 -29.92
N ARG A 2 -40.74 60.42 -30.82
CA ARG A 2 -40.44 58.98 -30.76
C ARG A 2 -39.26 58.66 -29.81
N PRO A 3 -39.25 57.55 -29.04
CA PRO A 3 -38.05 57.09 -28.35
C PRO A 3 -37.17 56.26 -29.32
N PRO A 4 -35.84 56.32 -29.24
CA PRO A 4 -35.00 55.33 -29.93
C PRO A 4 -34.88 54.06 -29.08
N ARG A 5 -35.20 52.93 -29.70
CA ARG A 5 -34.98 51.57 -29.22
C ARG A 5 -33.56 51.10 -29.57
N SER A 6 -33.03 50.29 -28.64
CA SER A 6 -32.19 49.08 -28.83
C SER A 6 -30.80 49.20 -29.48
N HIS A 7 -29.79 48.67 -28.79
CA HIS A 7 -28.99 47.55 -29.30
C HIS A 7 -28.45 46.70 -28.14
N ALA A 8 -28.97 45.47 -28.04
CA ALA A 8 -28.33 44.38 -27.34
C ALA A 8 -27.21 43.83 -28.25
N LEU A 9 -25.99 43.69 -27.72
CA LEU A 9 -24.98 42.81 -28.32
C LEU A 9 -24.58 41.73 -27.32
N ALA A 10 -24.71 40.50 -27.80
CA ALA A 10 -24.44 39.25 -27.14
C ALA A 10 -22.94 38.98 -26.98
N SER A 11 -22.65 38.12 -26.00
CA SER A 11 -21.38 37.48 -25.68
C SER A 11 -20.55 37.00 -26.87
N ARG A 12 -19.22 37.10 -26.77
CA ARG A 12 -18.24 35.99 -26.90
C ARG A 12 -16.82 36.42 -26.48
N PRO A 13 -15.96 35.48 -26.05
CA PRO A 13 -14.82 35.73 -25.18
C PRO A 13 -13.58 36.16 -25.97
N VAL A 14 -12.85 37.14 -25.48
CA VAL A 14 -11.48 37.41 -25.93
C VAL A 14 -10.53 36.87 -24.87
N VAL A 15 -10.01 35.68 -25.15
CA VAL A 15 -8.84 35.12 -24.48
C VAL A 15 -7.60 35.79 -25.08
N LEU A 16 -6.64 36.11 -24.21
CA LEU A 16 -5.18 36.08 -24.40
C LEU A 16 -4.41 37.42 -24.29
N ALA A 17 -3.77 37.61 -23.13
CA ALA A 17 -2.35 38.01 -22.98
C ALA A 17 -1.95 37.82 -21.50
N THR A 18 -1.58 36.60 -21.09
CA THR A 18 -0.19 36.23 -20.74
C THR A 18 0.53 37.21 -19.80
N HIS A 19 0.22 37.13 -18.50
CA HIS A 19 1.26 37.29 -17.47
C HIS A 19 1.56 35.93 -16.86
N LYS A 20 2.58 35.31 -17.47
CA LYS A 20 3.30 34.19 -16.90
C LYS A 20 4.06 34.70 -15.68
N THR A 21 3.46 34.56 -14.51
CA THR A 21 4.21 34.46 -13.26
C THR A 21 3.90 33.09 -12.69
N THR A 22 4.79 32.15 -13.00
CA THR A 22 4.88 30.87 -12.30
C THR A 22 5.16 31.15 -10.83
N ALA A 23 4.11 31.21 -10.02
CA ALA A 23 4.17 30.92 -8.61
C ALA A 23 3.35 29.65 -8.39
N THR A 24 4.05 28.52 -8.49
CA THR A 24 3.63 27.25 -7.91
C THR A 24 3.11 27.52 -6.51
N ALA A 25 1.90 27.06 -6.20
CA ALA A 25 1.27 27.22 -4.90
C ALA A 25 2.25 26.85 -3.77
N LYS A 26 2.71 27.84 -3.01
CA LYS A 26 3.50 27.64 -1.79
C LYS A 26 2.97 28.58 -0.72
N ALA A 27 2.25 27.98 0.23
CA ALA A 27 1.80 28.49 1.51
C ALA A 27 1.64 30.02 1.62
N THR A 28 0.46 30.53 1.28
CA THR A 28 -0.02 31.78 1.85
C THR A 28 -1.52 31.61 2.05
N ALA A 29 -1.97 31.59 3.30
CA ALA A 29 -3.40 31.69 3.59
C ALA A 29 -3.86 33.06 3.05
N PRO A 30 -4.76 33.12 2.05
CA PRO A 30 -5.29 34.40 1.61
C PRO A 30 -6.30 34.85 2.66
N THR A 31 -5.98 35.86 3.47
CA THR A 31 -7.07 36.71 3.98
C THR A 31 -7.53 37.55 2.81
N THR A 32 -8.81 37.43 2.49
CA THR A 32 -9.44 38.05 1.33
C THR A 32 -9.44 39.57 1.52
N GLU A 33 -8.41 40.26 1.05
CA GLU A 33 -8.46 41.73 0.92
C GLU A 33 -9.06 42.05 -0.46
N THR A 34 -10.36 42.36 -0.49
CA THR A 34 -11.01 42.90 -1.69
C THR A 34 -10.50 44.31 -1.94
N CYS A 35 -9.66 44.51 -2.95
CA CYS A 35 -9.22 45.84 -3.36
C CYS A 35 -10.28 46.55 -4.22
N CYS A 36 -10.91 47.58 -3.65
CA CYS A 36 -11.42 48.71 -4.41
C CYS A 36 -10.57 49.93 -4.04
N GLY A 37 -9.96 50.59 -5.03
CA GLY A 37 -9.39 51.92 -4.85
C GLY A 37 -8.04 52.12 -5.52
N SER A 38 -8.05 52.73 -6.70
CA SER A 38 -6.88 53.27 -7.37
C SER A 38 -6.15 54.29 -6.47
N ASN A 39 -4.95 53.94 -6.00
CA ASN A 39 -3.78 54.81 -5.70
C ASN A 39 -2.76 54.04 -4.82
N GLY A 40 -2.32 52.88 -5.33
CA GLY A 40 -1.67 51.79 -4.59
C GLY A 40 -0.41 52.12 -3.79
N VAL A 41 -0.60 52.60 -2.57
CA VAL A 41 0.26 52.28 -1.43
C VAL A 41 -0.56 51.39 -0.50
N CYS A 42 -0.28 50.10 -0.50
CA CYS A 42 -0.85 49.18 0.48
C CYS A 42 -0.25 49.48 1.86
N PRO A 43 -1.03 49.41 2.95
CA PRO A 43 -0.46 49.30 4.29
C PRO A 43 0.54 48.12 4.31
N PRO A 44 1.62 48.16 5.10
CA PRO A 44 2.53 47.03 5.22
C PRO A 44 1.71 45.77 5.56
N ASP A 45 1.89 44.70 4.80
CA ASP A 45 1.17 43.43 4.97
C ASP A 45 1.23 43.03 6.45
N THR A 46 0.11 43.15 7.17
CA THR A 46 0.07 42.74 8.58
C THR A 46 0.06 41.22 8.60
N PHE A 47 1.06 40.62 9.22
CA PHE A 47 1.13 39.16 9.34
C PHE A 47 -0.11 38.60 10.05
N ALA A 48 -0.59 37.46 9.57
CA ALA A 48 -1.65 36.73 10.24
C ALA A 48 -1.24 36.37 11.68
N SER A 49 -2.21 36.43 12.61
CA SER A 49 -1.98 36.12 14.02
C SER A 49 -1.43 34.71 14.24
N ALA A 50 -0.77 34.47 15.39
CA ALA A 50 -0.25 33.14 15.71
C ALA A 50 -1.32 32.06 15.94
N SER A 51 -2.60 32.44 16.02
CA SER A 51 -3.74 31.52 16.08
C SER A 51 -4.33 31.19 14.71
N THR A 52 -3.84 31.82 13.64
CA THR A 52 -4.31 31.55 12.28
C THR A 52 -3.77 30.22 11.79
N LYS A 53 -4.66 29.32 11.40
CA LYS A 53 -4.30 28.04 10.78
C LYS A 53 -3.59 28.25 9.45
N CYS A 54 -2.62 27.41 9.16
CA CYS A 54 -1.92 27.41 7.87
C CYS A 54 -1.64 25.97 7.42
N ILE A 55 -0.98 25.83 6.27
CA ILE A 55 -0.50 24.55 5.74
C ILE A 55 1.02 24.68 5.64
N GLY A 56 1.72 23.95 6.49
CA GLY A 56 3.17 23.91 6.59
C GLY A 56 3.83 23.01 5.54
N THR A 57 5.02 22.50 5.86
CA THR A 57 5.83 21.72 4.93
C THR A 57 5.63 20.22 5.06
N CYS A 58 5.31 19.75 6.26
CA CYS A 58 4.96 18.36 6.54
C CYS A 58 3.47 18.32 6.85
N ASN A 59 2.65 17.73 5.97
CA ASN A 59 1.19 17.77 6.13
C ASN A 59 0.57 16.43 5.70
N GLY A 60 -0.51 16.01 6.38
CA GLY A 60 -1.34 14.86 5.98
C GLY A 60 -0.75 13.48 6.32
N ASN A 61 0.34 13.41 7.08
CA ASN A 61 0.90 12.16 7.58
C ASN A 61 0.21 11.73 8.91
N PRO A 62 0.32 10.46 9.35
CA PRO A 62 -0.42 10.00 10.53
C PRO A 62 -0.06 10.71 11.86
N CYS A 63 1.16 11.24 11.97
CA CYS A 63 1.63 12.01 13.14
C CYS A 63 1.57 13.52 12.95
N ASP A 64 0.94 13.97 11.87
CA ASP A 64 0.72 15.38 11.57
C ASP A 64 -0.36 16.00 12.45
N ASP A 65 -0.17 17.26 12.83
CA ASP A 65 -1.17 18.04 13.56
C ASP A 65 -1.40 19.41 12.89
N GLN A 66 -2.37 20.17 13.38
CA GLN A 66 -2.73 21.44 12.77
C GLN A 66 -1.60 22.48 12.89
N ASP A 67 -1.12 22.95 11.75
CA ASP A 67 -0.14 24.04 11.67
C ASP A 67 -0.76 25.41 11.94
N TYR A 68 0.07 26.31 12.47
CA TYR A 68 -0.32 27.68 12.79
C TYR A 68 0.75 28.69 12.37
N CYS A 69 0.31 29.91 12.02
CA CYS A 69 1.22 31.01 11.74
C CYS A 69 2.04 31.38 12.99
N ASP A 70 3.20 32.00 12.82
CA ASP A 70 4.05 32.49 13.92
C ASP A 70 3.82 33.97 14.27
N GLY A 71 2.90 34.65 13.58
CA GLY A 71 2.71 36.10 13.69
C GLY A 71 3.74 36.95 12.94
N LYS A 72 4.65 36.33 12.18
CA LYS A 72 5.75 36.96 11.44
C LYS A 72 5.82 36.50 9.97
N GLY A 73 4.75 35.88 9.49
CA GLY A 73 4.59 35.44 8.11
C GLY A 73 5.13 34.04 7.81
N GLN A 74 5.52 33.26 8.83
CA GLN A 74 5.88 31.85 8.67
C GLN A 74 4.75 30.95 9.17
N CYS A 75 4.58 29.80 8.49
CA CYS A 75 3.76 28.71 8.97
C CYS A 75 4.65 27.73 9.74
N VAL A 76 4.25 27.36 10.96
CA VAL A 76 5.02 26.46 11.84
C VAL A 76 4.35 25.10 11.85
N ASP A 77 5.10 24.09 11.44
CA ASP A 77 4.66 22.69 11.49
C ASP A 77 4.35 22.26 12.93
N LYS A 78 3.25 21.54 13.12
CA LYS A 78 2.86 20.93 14.40
C LYS A 78 2.70 19.42 14.24
N TYR A 79 3.10 18.69 15.27
CA TYR A 79 3.07 17.23 15.29
C TYR A 79 2.27 16.73 16.48
N LYS A 80 1.67 15.56 16.31
CA LYS A 80 0.96 14.88 17.40
C LYS A 80 1.92 14.60 18.56
N PRO A 81 1.45 14.58 19.82
CA PRO A 81 2.29 14.28 20.97
C PRO A 81 3.02 12.95 20.85
N SER A 82 4.22 12.88 21.44
CA SER A 82 4.97 11.63 21.58
C SER A 82 4.11 10.55 22.24
N GLY A 83 4.17 9.32 21.73
CA GLY A 83 3.37 8.20 22.22
C GLY A 83 1.96 8.12 21.62
N THR A 84 1.56 9.06 20.75
CA THR A 84 0.31 8.92 19.99
C THR A 84 0.41 7.72 19.05
N ILE A 85 -0.49 6.75 19.16
CA ILE A 85 -0.50 5.56 18.31
C ILE A 85 -0.81 5.99 16.86
N CYS A 86 0.04 5.58 15.94
CA CYS A 86 -0.09 5.86 14.51
C CYS A 86 0.08 4.62 13.63
N GLY A 87 0.59 3.53 14.20
CA GLY A 87 0.82 2.25 13.54
C GLY A 87 -0.38 1.29 13.59
N THR A 88 -0.14 0.04 13.20
CA THR A 88 -1.19 -0.98 13.11
C THR A 88 -1.68 -1.43 14.48
N THR A 89 -2.99 -1.35 14.71
CA THR A 89 -3.63 -1.83 15.95
C THR A 89 -4.46 -3.09 15.73
N GLY A 90 -4.67 -3.88 16.78
CA GLY A 90 -5.58 -5.03 16.78
C GLY A 90 -4.95 -6.37 16.39
N ASN A 91 -3.67 -6.38 16.01
CA ASN A 91 -2.88 -7.60 15.86
C ASN A 91 -1.92 -7.73 17.05
N PRO A 92 -2.03 -8.76 17.91
CA PRO A 92 -1.13 -8.94 19.06
C PRO A 92 0.32 -9.25 18.68
N CYS A 93 0.59 -9.63 17.44
CA CYS A 93 1.92 -9.90 16.92
C CYS A 93 2.62 -8.67 16.33
N ILE A 94 1.90 -7.54 16.23
CA ILE A 94 2.44 -6.27 15.77
C ILE A 94 2.46 -5.30 16.94
N LEU A 95 3.62 -4.67 17.16
CA LEU A 95 3.80 -3.59 18.12
C LEU A 95 3.57 -2.27 17.38
N ALA A 96 2.40 -1.69 17.60
CA ALA A 96 1.99 -0.47 16.93
C ALA A 96 3.01 0.66 17.12
N ALA A 97 3.46 1.26 16.04
CA ALA A 97 4.29 2.45 16.05
C ALA A 97 3.57 3.64 16.71
N THR A 98 4.37 4.47 17.38
CA THR A 98 3.91 5.71 17.99
C THR A 98 4.66 6.90 17.44
N CYS A 99 3.97 8.04 17.34
CA CYS A 99 4.57 9.31 16.98
C CYS A 99 5.71 9.65 17.94
N THR A 100 6.80 10.15 17.38
CA THR A 100 7.96 10.62 18.14
C THR A 100 7.70 11.99 18.77
N GLY A 101 6.86 12.81 18.14
CA GLY A 101 6.50 14.16 18.57
C GLY A 101 7.27 15.29 17.87
N ASP A 102 8.19 14.95 16.96
CA ASP A 102 9.08 15.87 16.27
C ASP A 102 9.00 15.79 14.74
N MET A 103 8.14 14.91 14.19
CA MET A 103 7.87 14.81 12.76
C MET A 103 6.45 14.31 12.49
N GLY A 104 5.94 14.60 11.28
CA GLY A 104 4.60 14.18 10.86
C GLY A 104 4.50 12.70 10.45
N PHE A 105 5.62 12.05 10.13
CA PHE A 105 5.62 10.63 9.73
C PHE A 105 5.44 9.69 10.93
N CYS A 106 4.70 8.61 10.71
CA CYS A 106 4.68 7.50 11.65
C CYS A 106 5.91 6.61 11.37
N PRO A 107 6.70 6.23 12.40
CA PRO A 107 7.72 5.21 12.22
C PRO A 107 7.10 3.86 11.81
N PRO A 108 7.90 2.91 11.30
CA PRO A 108 7.41 1.55 11.02
C PRO A 108 7.01 0.84 12.32
N ASP A 109 6.05 -0.07 12.20
CA ASP A 109 5.70 -0.98 13.29
C ASP A 109 6.86 -1.94 13.62
N ASP A 110 6.92 -2.36 14.87
CA ASP A 110 7.83 -3.42 15.33
C ASP A 110 7.08 -4.77 15.45
N PHE A 111 7.83 -5.87 15.56
CA PHE A 111 7.24 -7.21 15.72
C PHE A 111 7.37 -7.72 17.15
N ALA A 112 6.30 -8.36 17.63
CA ALA A 112 6.32 -9.05 18.91
C ALA A 112 7.23 -10.29 18.87
N SER A 113 7.75 -10.71 20.03
CA SER A 113 8.58 -11.92 20.15
C SER A 113 7.85 -13.17 19.62
N PRO A 114 8.55 -14.16 19.04
CA PRO A 114 7.96 -15.44 18.64
C PRO A 114 7.31 -16.27 19.78
N SER A 115 7.52 -15.88 21.03
CA SER A 115 6.86 -16.48 22.20
C SER A 115 5.57 -15.77 22.63
N THR A 116 5.24 -14.65 21.99
CA THR A 116 4.05 -13.86 22.26
C THR A 116 2.81 -14.66 21.86
N VAL A 117 1.83 -14.69 22.76
CA VAL A 117 0.57 -15.42 22.55
C VAL A 117 -0.32 -14.60 21.63
N CYS A 118 -0.95 -15.28 20.69
CA CYS A 118 -1.94 -14.69 19.82
C CYS A 118 -3.15 -15.61 19.69
N THR A 119 -4.15 -15.19 18.93
CA THR A 119 -5.30 -16.04 18.56
C THR A 119 -5.24 -16.23 17.06
N GLY A 120 -4.99 -17.47 16.66
CA GLY A 120 -4.88 -17.90 15.30
C GLY A 120 -6.23 -17.96 14.58
N THR A 121 -6.20 -18.42 13.32
CA THR A 121 -7.40 -18.55 12.50
C THR A 121 -8.23 -19.77 12.86
N THR A 122 -7.58 -20.83 13.33
CA THR A 122 -8.22 -22.10 13.65
C THR A 122 -8.09 -22.37 15.13
N ASN A 123 -9.18 -22.25 15.88
CA ASN A 123 -9.17 -22.34 17.33
C ASN A 123 -10.31 -23.21 17.92
N GLY A 124 -10.21 -23.54 19.21
CA GLY A 124 -11.26 -24.15 20.02
C GLY A 124 -11.46 -25.66 19.84
N GLY A 125 -10.66 -26.31 18.99
CA GLY A 125 -10.69 -27.75 18.82
C GLY A 125 -9.89 -28.50 19.90
N VAL A 126 -10.16 -29.80 20.08
CA VAL A 126 -9.46 -30.63 21.09
C VAL A 126 -7.96 -30.81 20.86
N CYS A 127 -7.50 -30.56 19.63
CA CYS A 127 -6.10 -30.58 19.21
C CYS A 127 -5.54 -29.17 19.02
N ASP A 128 -6.30 -28.14 19.37
CA ASP A 128 -5.87 -26.76 19.30
C ASP A 128 -4.75 -26.50 20.31
N GLY A 129 -3.65 -25.96 19.81
CA GLY A 129 -2.49 -25.57 20.59
C GLY A 129 -2.57 -24.12 21.02
N LYS A 130 -1.51 -23.65 21.66
CA LYS A 130 -1.36 -22.23 21.96
C LYS A 130 -0.72 -21.55 20.76
N ASP A 131 -1.47 -20.68 20.08
CA ASP A 131 -0.95 -19.93 18.95
C ASP A 131 0.09 -18.90 19.40
N LEU A 132 1.11 -18.74 18.57
CA LEU A 132 2.26 -17.90 18.86
C LEU A 132 2.61 -17.07 17.64
N CYS A 133 3.11 -15.86 17.89
CA CYS A 133 3.66 -15.03 16.83
C CYS A 133 4.88 -15.69 16.18
N ASP A 134 5.18 -15.35 14.94
CA ASP A 134 6.38 -15.80 14.23
C ASP A 134 7.59 -14.88 14.42
N GLY A 135 7.39 -13.67 14.94
CA GLY A 135 8.42 -12.63 15.01
C GLY A 135 8.45 -11.71 13.79
N GLU A 136 7.53 -11.88 12.85
CA GLU A 136 7.40 -11.14 11.60
C GLU A 136 5.99 -10.54 11.43
N GLY A 137 5.20 -10.54 12.51
CA GLY A 137 3.89 -9.92 12.59
C GLY A 137 2.71 -10.86 12.30
N ALA A 138 2.94 -12.13 11.98
CA ALA A 138 1.86 -13.10 11.81
C ALA A 138 1.61 -13.91 13.09
N CYS A 139 0.34 -14.19 13.35
CA CYS A 139 -0.05 -15.20 14.33
C CYS A 139 -0.07 -16.57 13.66
N VAL A 140 0.66 -17.54 14.20
CA VAL A 140 0.76 -18.88 13.63
C VAL A 140 -0.03 -19.88 14.46
N ASP A 141 -1.00 -20.52 13.82
CA ASP A 141 -1.78 -21.63 14.37
C ASP A 141 -0.84 -22.74 14.84
N LYS A 142 -0.94 -23.14 16.11
CA LYS A 142 -0.21 -24.28 16.66
C LYS A 142 -1.19 -25.39 16.97
N PHE A 143 -0.78 -26.62 16.67
CA PHE A 143 -1.60 -27.80 16.93
C PHE A 143 -0.85 -28.79 17.81
N LEU A 144 -1.58 -29.40 18.74
CA LEU A 144 -1.05 -30.43 19.62
C LEU A 144 -0.65 -31.68 18.81
N LYS A 145 0.38 -32.39 19.28
CA LYS A 145 0.84 -33.64 18.67
C LYS A 145 0.92 -34.73 19.73
N ALA A 146 0.50 -35.95 19.38
CA ALA A 146 0.51 -37.11 20.27
C ALA A 146 -0.33 -36.95 21.56
N VAL A 147 -1.28 -36.01 21.56
CA VAL A 147 -2.31 -35.88 22.61
C VAL A 147 -3.52 -36.72 22.21
N VAL A 148 -4.06 -37.52 23.13
CA VAL A 148 -5.30 -38.28 22.90
C VAL A 148 -6.45 -37.30 22.76
N CYS A 149 -7.06 -37.27 21.58
CA CYS A 149 -8.12 -36.32 21.25
C CYS A 149 -9.49 -37.00 21.22
N GLN A 150 -9.53 -38.31 20.93
CA GLN A 150 -10.72 -39.14 20.99
C GLN A 150 -10.42 -40.42 21.77
N LYS A 151 -11.23 -40.69 22.78
CA LYS A 151 -11.15 -41.91 23.57
C LYS A 151 -11.56 -43.12 22.71
N PRO A 152 -11.02 -44.31 22.99
CA PRO A 152 -11.51 -45.57 22.43
C PRO A 152 -13.03 -45.71 22.56
N VAL A 153 -13.68 -46.17 21.49
CA VAL A 153 -15.06 -46.66 21.51
C VAL A 153 -15.05 -48.10 21.01
N GLY A 154 -15.48 -49.04 21.85
CA GLY A 154 -15.36 -50.48 21.58
C GLY A 154 -13.90 -50.94 21.52
N TYR A 155 -13.54 -51.69 20.47
CA TYR A 155 -12.19 -52.24 20.25
C TYR A 155 -11.26 -51.30 19.46
N ASN A 156 -11.66 -50.06 19.22
CA ASN A 156 -10.85 -49.11 18.46
C ASN A 156 -9.71 -48.54 19.31
N ARG A 157 -8.55 -48.32 18.69
CA ARG A 157 -7.42 -47.61 19.30
C ARG A 157 -7.78 -46.13 19.55
N PRO A 158 -7.22 -45.44 20.58
CA PRO A 158 -7.42 -44.00 20.73
C PRO A 158 -6.91 -43.23 19.49
N THR A 159 -7.59 -42.12 19.16
CA THR A 159 -7.13 -41.17 18.14
C THR A 159 -6.28 -40.10 18.78
N TYR A 160 -5.18 -39.74 18.12
CA TYR A 160 -4.23 -38.75 18.59
C TYR A 160 -4.16 -37.55 17.65
N CYS A 161 -3.93 -36.37 18.19
CA CYS A 161 -3.63 -35.18 17.40
C CYS A 161 -2.35 -35.39 16.58
N ASN A 162 -2.40 -34.96 15.32
CA ASN A 162 -1.29 -35.12 14.37
C ASN A 162 -0.38 -33.87 14.26
N GLY A 163 -0.71 -32.78 14.96
CA GLY A 163 0.02 -31.51 14.89
C GLY A 163 -0.27 -30.68 13.64
N LYS A 164 -1.38 -30.94 12.91
CA LYS A 164 -1.72 -30.23 11.66
C LYS A 164 -3.09 -29.55 11.63
N MET A 165 -3.98 -29.88 12.57
CA MET A 165 -5.34 -29.34 12.62
C MET A 165 -5.84 -29.27 14.06
N SER A 166 -6.80 -28.39 14.34
CA SER A 166 -7.37 -28.20 15.68
C SER A 166 -8.33 -29.32 16.09
N THR A 167 -8.82 -30.12 15.15
CA THR A 167 -9.75 -31.23 15.41
C THR A 167 -9.04 -32.59 15.40
N CYS A 168 -9.71 -33.62 15.90
CA CYS A 168 -9.20 -34.98 15.76
C CYS A 168 -9.10 -35.37 14.29
N PRO A 169 -7.97 -35.94 13.84
CA PRO A 169 -7.92 -36.55 12.52
C PRO A 169 -8.92 -37.71 12.48
N VAL A 170 -9.82 -37.72 11.51
CA VAL A 170 -10.68 -38.88 11.31
C VAL A 170 -9.83 -40.05 10.83
N SER A 171 -9.96 -41.21 11.48
CA SER A 171 -9.38 -42.45 10.95
C SER A 171 -10.23 -42.84 9.75
N SER A 172 -9.76 -42.51 8.55
CA SER A 172 -10.53 -42.67 7.33
C SER A 172 -10.64 -44.14 6.92
N PHE A 173 -11.66 -44.83 7.44
CA PHE A 173 -12.21 -46.04 6.80
C PHE A 173 -12.84 -45.73 5.41
N LEU A 174 -12.97 -44.45 5.04
CA LEU A 174 -13.40 -43.98 3.72
C LEU A 174 -12.24 -43.69 2.73
N SER A 175 -10.97 -43.73 3.13
CA SER A 175 -9.83 -43.42 2.23
C SER A 175 -9.22 -44.64 1.53
N LEU A 176 -9.68 -45.87 1.80
CA LEU A 176 -9.23 -47.06 1.05
C LEU A 176 -9.82 -47.16 -0.37
N ARG A 177 -10.60 -46.16 -0.82
CA ARG A 177 -11.08 -46.06 -2.20
C ARG A 177 -10.41 -44.96 -3.03
N GLU A 178 -9.46 -44.22 -2.44
CA GLU A 178 -8.66 -43.20 -3.15
C GLU A 178 -7.14 -43.38 -2.93
N ALA A 179 -6.70 -44.56 -2.49
CA ALA A 179 -5.28 -44.92 -2.39
C ALA A 179 -4.94 -46.15 -3.23
N GLY A 180 -5.41 -46.15 -4.48
CA GLY A 180 -5.12 -47.17 -5.47
C GLY A 180 -5.24 -46.60 -6.87
N ASP A 181 -4.39 -45.63 -7.21
CA ASP A 181 -3.83 -45.43 -8.55
C ASP A 181 -2.77 -44.30 -8.49
N ASP A 182 -1.60 -44.61 -7.91
CA ASP A 182 -0.35 -44.03 -8.39
C ASP A 182 0.33 -45.19 -9.15
N ASP A 183 0.66 -44.96 -10.42
CA ASP A 183 1.28 -45.87 -11.40
C ASP A 183 0.36 -46.63 -12.38
N VAL A 184 -0.55 -45.93 -13.07
CA VAL A 184 -0.86 -46.25 -14.47
C VAL A 184 -0.67 -45.02 -15.35
N ALA A 185 0.33 -45.11 -16.22
CA ALA A 185 0.61 -44.18 -17.29
C ALA A 185 -0.63 -43.98 -18.18
N ALA A 186 -1.35 -42.87 -17.98
CA ALA A 186 -2.32 -42.35 -18.93
C ALA A 186 -1.58 -41.48 -19.97
N THR A 187 -0.87 -42.14 -20.89
CA THR A 187 -0.72 -41.58 -22.23
C THR A 187 -2.10 -41.48 -22.87
N GLU A 188 -2.39 -40.32 -23.48
CA GLU A 188 -3.57 -39.99 -24.29
C GLU A 188 -4.85 -39.56 -23.53
N GLN A 189 -4.81 -38.37 -22.94
CA GLN A 189 -5.95 -37.45 -23.02
C GLN A 189 -5.51 -36.15 -23.69
N LEU A 190 -5.36 -36.24 -25.02
CA LEU A 190 -5.35 -35.11 -25.93
C LEU A 190 -6.78 -34.54 -26.00
N LEU A 191 -7.20 -33.79 -24.99
CA LEU A 191 -8.21 -32.76 -25.17
C LEU A 191 -7.93 -31.62 -24.19
N VAL A 192 -7.02 -30.76 -24.64
CA VAL A 192 -6.64 -29.50 -24.01
C VAL A 192 -7.90 -28.66 -23.80
N THR A 193 -8.50 -28.78 -22.62
CA THR A 193 -9.33 -27.72 -22.07
C THR A 193 -8.37 -26.61 -21.70
N MET A 194 -8.46 -25.51 -22.43
CA MET A 194 -7.68 -24.32 -22.17
C MET A 194 -8.00 -23.81 -20.77
N GLN A 195 -7.10 -24.15 -19.86
CA GLN A 195 -6.98 -23.65 -18.52
C GLN A 195 -7.10 -22.13 -18.55
N SER A 196 -8.09 -21.62 -17.82
CA SER A 196 -8.30 -20.24 -17.40
C SER A 196 -6.98 -19.47 -17.22
N SER A 197 -6.49 -18.88 -18.31
CA SER A 197 -5.43 -17.89 -18.30
C SER A 197 -6.06 -16.56 -17.94
N SER A 198 -5.92 -16.17 -16.68
CA SER A 198 -6.26 -14.82 -16.23
C SER A 198 -5.60 -13.80 -17.18
N PRO A 199 -6.34 -12.82 -17.73
CA PRO A 199 -5.83 -11.88 -18.74
C PRO A 199 -4.60 -11.07 -18.27
N MET A 200 -4.38 -11.00 -16.95
CA MET A 200 -3.22 -10.36 -16.33
C MET A 200 -1.91 -11.14 -16.51
N VAL A 201 -1.96 -12.47 -16.57
CA VAL A 201 -0.75 -13.31 -16.77
C VAL A 201 -0.28 -13.21 -18.22
N LEU A 202 -1.22 -13.13 -19.16
CA LEU A 202 -0.91 -12.95 -20.58
C LEU A 202 -0.31 -11.55 -20.86
N LEU A 203 -0.89 -10.51 -20.26
CA LEU A 203 -0.31 -9.15 -20.30
C LEU A 203 1.08 -9.10 -19.67
N GLY A 204 1.29 -9.76 -18.52
CA GLY A 204 2.59 -9.86 -17.87
C GLY A 204 3.65 -10.54 -18.73
N LEU A 205 3.32 -11.68 -19.34
CA LEU A 205 4.24 -12.40 -20.24
C LEU A 205 4.56 -11.60 -21.51
N VAL A 206 3.57 -10.93 -22.12
CA VAL A 206 3.79 -10.07 -23.30
C VAL A 206 4.71 -8.90 -22.95
N CYS A 207 4.54 -8.26 -21.79
CA CYS A 207 5.43 -7.20 -21.32
C CYS A 207 6.86 -7.69 -21.08
N VAL A 208 7.03 -8.86 -20.44
CA VAL A 208 8.37 -9.42 -20.16
C VAL A 208 9.08 -9.80 -21.46
N VAL A 209 8.38 -10.39 -22.44
CA VAL A 209 8.94 -10.70 -23.75
C VAL A 209 9.30 -9.43 -24.53
N ALA A 210 8.45 -8.39 -24.50
CA ALA A 210 8.74 -7.12 -25.16
C ALA A 210 9.96 -6.41 -24.56
N ILE A 211 10.10 -6.41 -23.23
CA ILE A 211 11.28 -5.88 -22.53
C ILE A 211 12.52 -6.72 -22.88
N GLY A 212 12.41 -8.04 -22.91
CA GLY A 212 13.50 -8.94 -23.29
C GLY A 212 13.99 -8.70 -24.72
N VAL A 213 13.07 -8.58 -25.68
CA VAL A 213 13.41 -8.28 -27.09
C VAL A 213 14.06 -6.90 -27.21
N ALA A 214 13.55 -5.87 -26.53
CA ALA A 214 14.13 -4.53 -26.54
C ALA A 214 15.55 -4.51 -25.94
N LEU A 215 15.81 -5.26 -24.86
CA LEU A 215 17.15 -5.36 -24.28
C LEU A 215 18.11 -6.11 -25.19
N VAL A 216 17.64 -7.13 -25.92
CA VAL A 216 18.45 -7.87 -26.90
C VAL A 216 18.78 -6.98 -28.11
N THR A 217 17.83 -6.21 -28.64
CA THR A 217 18.09 -5.31 -29.78
C THR A 217 19.03 -4.16 -29.41
N VAL A 218 18.90 -3.59 -28.20
CA VAL A 218 19.86 -2.58 -27.69
C VAL A 218 21.26 -3.17 -27.54
N ARG A 219 21.38 -4.40 -27.03
CA ARG A 219 22.68 -5.10 -26.96
C ARG A 219 23.26 -5.45 -28.32
N GLN A 220 22.43 -5.77 -29.31
CA GLN A 220 22.88 -6.00 -30.69
C GLN A 220 23.37 -4.71 -31.35
N GLN A 221 22.67 -3.59 -31.15
CA GLN A 221 23.15 -2.28 -31.63
C GLN A 221 24.47 -1.85 -30.97
N GLN A 222 24.64 -2.08 -29.67
CA GLN A 222 25.92 -1.80 -29.01
C GLN A 222 27.07 -2.66 -29.56
N ARG A 223 26.79 -3.89 -30.00
CA ARG A 223 27.79 -4.74 -30.67
C ARG A 223 28.15 -4.23 -32.06
N GLU A 224 27.18 -3.76 -32.85
CA GLU A 224 27.45 -3.19 -34.18
C GLU A 224 28.24 -1.89 -34.10
N VAL A 225 27.95 -1.01 -33.13
CA VAL A 225 28.73 0.23 -32.90
C VAL A 225 30.17 -0.09 -32.47
N SER A 226 30.38 -1.07 -31.59
CA SER A 226 31.74 -1.53 -31.26
C SER A 226 32.49 -2.04 -32.48
N GLN A 227 31.82 -2.74 -33.41
CA GLN A 227 32.50 -3.31 -34.56
C GLN A 227 32.86 -2.27 -35.63
N HIS A 228 32.11 -1.16 -35.73
CA HIS A 228 32.45 -0.04 -36.61
C HIS A 228 33.67 0.76 -36.13
N ASP A 229 33.83 0.94 -34.82
CA ASP A 229 35.00 1.61 -34.22
C ASP A 229 36.31 0.84 -34.46
N TYR A 230 36.26 -0.50 -34.55
CA TYR A 230 37.45 -1.31 -34.86
C TYR A 230 37.83 -1.30 -36.36
N THR A 231 36.89 -1.04 -37.27
CA THR A 231 37.19 -0.96 -38.72
C THR A 231 37.71 0.41 -39.18
N GLU A 232 37.42 1.50 -38.47
CA GLU A 232 37.99 2.83 -38.76
C GLU A 232 39.44 2.98 -38.27
N LEU A 233 39.90 2.15 -37.33
CA LEU A 233 41.28 2.19 -36.82
C LEU A 233 42.28 1.29 -37.58
N SER A 234 41.84 0.61 -38.64
CA SER A 234 42.67 -0.33 -39.41
C SER A 234 42.77 -0.02 -40.93
N MET A 235 42.43 1.20 -41.34
CA MET A 235 42.86 1.80 -42.62
C MET A 235 43.84 2.96 -42.39
#